data_AF-A0AAU8JMN3-F1
#
_entry.id   AF-A0AAU8JMN3-F1
#
_cell.length_a   1.000
_cell.length_b   1.000
_cell.length_c   1.000
_cell.angle_alpha   90.00
_cell.angle_beta   90.00
_cell.angle_gamma   90.00
#
_symmetry.space_group_name_H-M   'P 1'
#
loop_
_entity.id
_entity.type
_entity.pdbx_description
1 polymer ?
#
loop_
_entity_poly.entity_id
_entity_poly.type
_entity_poly.pdbx_seq_one_letter_code
_entity_poly.pdbx_strand_id
1 'polypeptide(L)'
;MGVDIGCFTGDTLVPLADGKSYSLAELASWGREFVVYSCTNTGRIVAAKAIARLTRRNAPLVKVVLDNGAEILCTPDHQFMLRDGSYREAKDLNNGTSLMPFYSKTYQDGYTLIQQNDSGEYQVFDNGKRGKNYLIDYNTSEKGRAKSKEIANRIYTCETCGDEVKTPIGLHNHRRKEHGYNHKVVEVVSLEEQQDVYCLTVPEYHNFALTAGVFVHNCGMCAVKTPFFADKLEGKLKKIRQDIEAAIPLGFDENKDVDKPASNWQGWRDFKDLHAGVQRLEGKAMKQLGSLGGGNHFIEVCLDTDNQVWLMLHSGSRHIGNMLAQCHIDTAKELARLAGDRLPDPDLAYFVSQTPEFDAYWHDLQWAQNYARKNRDVMMDRFMRIVEKHLAGGKPTKPLLLVNCHHNYAEKETHFGEQVYVTRKGAVRAREEDYGIIPGSMGAKSFIVKGKGCADSYCSCSHGAGRLMSRNKAKKEFTEADLIEQTQGIECRKDRGVLDEIPGAYKPIEQVMENQSDLVEIVATLKQVVCVKG
;
A
#
# COMPACT_ATOMS: atom_id res chain seq x y z
N MET A 1 -2.99 2.21 -7.36
CA MET A 1 -1.53 2.47 -7.31
C MET A 1 -0.88 1.24 -6.69
N GLY A 2 -0.71 0.17 -7.46
CA GLY A 2 0.28 -0.86 -7.21
C GLY A 2 1.69 -0.29 -7.33
N VAL A 3 2.09 0.51 -6.35
CA VAL A 3 2.87 -0.12 -5.28
C VAL A 3 3.99 -0.99 -5.83
N ASP A 4 4.87 -0.40 -6.64
CA ASP A 4 6.06 -1.13 -7.04
C ASP A 4 6.88 -1.47 -5.82
N ILE A 5 7.22 -2.74 -5.75
CA ILE A 5 7.59 -3.36 -4.50
C ILE A 5 9.05 -3.01 -4.23
N GLY A 6 9.29 -1.97 -3.43
CA GLY A 6 10.61 -1.74 -2.81
C GLY A 6 11.13 -3.06 -2.22
N CYS A 7 12.41 -3.35 -2.37
CA CYS A 7 13.01 -4.59 -1.88
C CYS A 7 14.32 -4.32 -1.14
N PHE A 8 14.80 -5.36 -0.46
CA PHE A 8 16.04 -5.38 0.31
C PHE A 8 16.89 -6.59 -0.11
N THR A 9 18.21 -6.54 0.09
CA THR A 9 19.10 -7.67 -0.22
C THR A 9 18.75 -8.93 0.57
N GLY A 10 19.19 -10.10 0.07
CA GLY A 10 18.88 -11.39 0.69
C GLY A 10 19.36 -11.52 2.13
N ASP A 11 20.50 -10.91 2.48
CA ASP A 11 21.10 -10.85 3.81
C ASP A 11 20.41 -9.86 4.75
N THR A 12 19.57 -8.94 4.24
CA THR A 12 18.86 -7.96 5.08
C THR A 12 18.02 -8.69 6.14
N LEU A 13 18.39 -8.46 7.41
CA LEU A 13 17.80 -9.13 8.57
C LEU A 13 16.45 -8.51 8.96
N VAL A 14 15.42 -9.34 9.03
CA VAL A 14 14.10 -8.98 9.58
C VAL A 14 13.92 -9.62 10.96
N PRO A 15 13.55 -8.83 11.99
CA PRO A 15 13.31 -9.33 13.34
C PRO A 15 11.92 -9.95 13.43
N LEU A 16 11.82 -11.14 14.02
CA LEU A 16 10.57 -11.88 14.21
C LEU A 16 10.09 -11.84 15.67
N ALA A 17 8.81 -12.17 15.85
CA ALA A 17 8.21 -12.38 17.16
C ALA A 17 8.80 -13.58 17.95
N ASP A 18 9.59 -14.46 17.31
CA ASP A 18 10.32 -15.55 18.00
C ASP A 18 11.58 -15.07 18.75
N GLY A 19 11.88 -13.77 18.68
CA GLY A 19 13.00 -13.11 19.36
C GLY A 19 14.31 -13.10 18.56
N LYS A 20 14.36 -13.74 17.38
CA LYS A 20 15.53 -13.73 16.49
C LYS A 20 15.31 -12.82 15.28
N SER A 21 16.41 -12.52 14.59
CA SER A 21 16.36 -11.99 13.23
C SER A 21 16.81 -13.06 12.24
N TYR A 22 16.16 -13.11 11.08
CA TYR A 22 16.52 -13.99 9.97
C TYR A 22 16.69 -13.16 8.71
N SER A 23 17.51 -13.62 7.79
CA SER A 23 17.70 -12.97 6.49
C SER A 23 16.44 -13.13 5.62
N LEU A 24 16.13 -12.15 4.77
CA LEU A 24 14.99 -12.24 3.86
C LEU A 24 15.12 -13.41 2.87
N ALA A 25 16.34 -13.86 2.56
CA ALA A 25 16.60 -15.07 1.78
C ALA A 25 16.15 -16.35 2.51
N GLU A 26 16.50 -16.52 3.79
CA GLU A 26 16.00 -17.62 4.61
C GLU A 26 14.48 -17.59 4.73
N LEU A 27 13.92 -16.43 5.06
CA LEU A 27 12.47 -16.27 5.24
C LEU A 27 11.67 -16.56 3.96
N ALA A 28 12.22 -16.19 2.80
CA ALA A 28 11.62 -16.55 1.51
C ALA A 28 11.73 -18.05 1.18
N SER A 29 12.77 -18.74 1.66
CA SER A 29 12.92 -20.19 1.46
C SER A 29 11.89 -21.02 2.24
N TRP A 30 11.28 -20.47 3.30
CA TRP A 30 10.33 -21.19 4.15
C TRP A 30 8.97 -21.45 3.48
N GLY A 31 8.59 -20.69 2.45
CA GLY A 31 7.35 -20.89 1.67
C GLY A 31 6.03 -20.79 2.47
N ARG A 32 6.05 -20.18 3.66
CA ARG A 32 4.93 -20.17 4.64
C ARG A 32 4.82 -18.83 5.36
N GLU A 33 3.72 -18.62 6.08
CA GLU A 33 3.56 -17.48 6.97
C GLU A 33 4.50 -17.53 8.19
N PHE A 34 4.90 -16.36 8.66
CA PHE A 34 5.61 -16.14 9.93
C PHE A 34 5.23 -14.74 10.47
N VAL A 35 5.72 -14.37 11.66
CA VAL A 35 5.31 -13.14 12.36
C VAL A 35 6.49 -12.17 12.50
N VAL A 36 6.38 -11.01 11.86
CA VAL A 36 7.34 -9.87 11.92
C VAL A 36 6.82 -8.77 12.82
N TYR A 37 7.65 -7.78 13.14
CA TYR A 37 7.13 -6.54 13.71
C TYR A 37 6.64 -5.57 12.63
N SER A 38 5.57 -4.83 12.91
CA SER A 38 5.02 -3.75 12.09
C SER A 38 4.84 -2.49 12.94
N CYS A 39 4.81 -1.31 12.32
CA CYS A 39 4.55 -0.05 12.99
C CYS A 39 3.13 0.42 12.65
N THR A 40 2.29 0.62 13.65
CA THR A 40 1.03 1.31 13.46
C THR A 40 1.31 2.78 13.10
N ASN A 41 0.31 3.44 12.52
CA ASN A 41 0.41 4.84 12.12
C ASN A 41 0.53 5.82 13.32
N THR A 42 0.35 5.35 14.55
CA THR A 42 0.61 6.11 15.80
C THR A 42 2.06 5.97 16.31
N GLY A 43 2.91 5.21 15.61
CA GLY A 43 4.27 4.87 16.05
C GLY A 43 4.35 3.62 16.95
N ARG A 44 3.23 3.00 17.32
CA ARG A 44 3.23 1.80 18.16
C ARG A 44 3.77 0.61 17.36
N ILE A 45 4.67 -0.16 17.96
CA ILE A 45 5.29 -1.33 17.35
C ILE A 45 4.57 -2.59 17.80
N VAL A 46 4.14 -3.37 16.83
CA VAL A 46 3.20 -4.49 16.96
C VAL A 46 3.68 -5.66 16.09
N ALA A 47 3.00 -6.80 15.96
CA ALA A 47 3.57 -7.97 15.26
C ALA A 47 2.61 -8.82 14.41
N ALA A 48 2.85 -8.73 13.10
CA ALA A 48 1.91 -9.08 12.05
C ALA A 48 2.29 -10.35 11.29
N LYS A 49 1.28 -11.02 10.74
CA LYS A 49 1.47 -12.09 9.75
C LYS A 49 2.14 -11.56 8.49
N ALA A 50 3.11 -12.33 8.01
CA ALA A 50 3.96 -11.98 6.89
C ALA A 50 4.31 -13.19 6.03
N ILE A 51 4.54 -12.93 4.73
CA ILE A 51 5.18 -13.87 3.80
C ILE A 51 6.31 -13.14 3.07
N ALA A 52 7.53 -13.65 3.16
CA ALA A 52 8.66 -13.21 2.33
C ALA A 52 8.73 -14.01 1.02
N ARG A 53 9.33 -13.39 0.00
CA ARG A 53 9.63 -14.01 -1.29
C ARG A 53 10.83 -13.33 -1.93
N LEU A 54 11.62 -14.09 -2.69
CA LEU A 54 12.51 -13.51 -3.70
C LEU A 54 11.62 -12.73 -4.67
N THR A 55 11.89 -11.43 -4.81
CA THR A 55 11.11 -10.54 -5.68
C THR A 55 11.87 -10.17 -6.93
N ARG A 56 13.21 -10.10 -6.89
CA ARG A 56 14.04 -9.74 -8.05
C ARG A 56 15.44 -10.35 -7.93
N ARG A 57 15.95 -10.89 -9.04
CA ARG A 57 17.39 -11.17 -9.16
C ARG A 57 18.17 -9.96 -9.64
N ASN A 58 19.45 -9.85 -9.29
CA ASN A 58 20.37 -8.78 -9.70
C ASN A 58 19.72 -7.38 -9.69
N ALA A 59 19.25 -6.93 -8.53
CA ALA A 59 18.75 -5.57 -8.38
C ALA A 59 19.89 -4.64 -7.91
N PRO A 60 20.03 -3.45 -8.52
CA PRO A 60 21.05 -2.46 -8.16
C PRO A 60 20.61 -1.63 -6.94
N LEU A 61 21.54 -1.40 -6.03
CA LEU A 61 21.27 -1.02 -4.65
C LEU A 61 21.58 0.46 -4.36
N VAL A 62 20.95 0.97 -3.31
CA VAL A 62 21.49 2.06 -2.49
C VAL A 62 21.73 1.54 -1.08
N LYS A 63 22.83 1.98 -0.48
CA LYS A 63 23.16 1.77 0.91
C LYS A 63 22.71 3.00 1.71
N VAL A 64 21.65 2.84 2.49
CA VAL A 64 21.23 3.86 3.46
C VAL A 64 21.99 3.60 4.76
N VAL A 65 22.86 4.53 5.15
CA VAL A 65 23.65 4.43 6.40
C VAL A 65 22.97 5.26 7.48
N LEU A 66 22.80 4.70 8.67
CA LEU A 66 22.10 5.33 9.79
C LEU A 66 23.04 5.80 10.91
N ASP A 67 22.56 6.72 11.77
CA ASP A 67 23.27 7.29 12.92
C ASP A 67 23.63 6.29 14.03
N ASN A 68 23.07 5.08 13.97
CA ASN A 68 23.43 3.93 14.80
C ASN A 68 24.53 3.03 14.18
N GLY A 69 25.04 3.38 13.00
CA GLY A 69 26.04 2.60 12.24
C GLY A 69 25.46 1.44 11.42
N ALA A 70 24.14 1.26 11.39
CA ALA A 70 23.50 0.23 10.57
C ALA A 70 23.48 0.64 9.08
N GLU A 71 23.76 -0.33 8.21
CA GLU A 71 23.74 -0.17 6.76
C GLU A 71 22.56 -0.96 6.18
N ILE A 72 21.70 -0.30 5.39
CA ILE A 72 20.51 -0.92 4.79
C ILE A 72 20.70 -0.96 3.28
N LEU A 73 20.93 -2.16 2.75
CA LEU A 73 21.04 -2.42 1.32
C LEU A 73 19.64 -2.63 0.73
N CYS A 74 19.12 -1.59 0.10
CA CYS A 74 17.77 -1.55 -0.44
C CYS A 74 17.76 -1.06 -1.89
N THR A 75 16.63 -1.23 -2.57
CA THR A 75 16.49 -0.66 -3.91
C THR A 75 16.06 0.81 -3.81
N PRO A 76 16.53 1.71 -4.69
CA PRO A 76 16.35 3.16 -4.52
C PRO A 76 14.90 3.68 -4.42
N ASP A 77 13.93 2.85 -4.79
CA ASP A 77 12.47 3.08 -4.70
C ASP A 77 11.85 2.59 -3.38
N HIS A 78 12.63 2.03 -2.46
CA HIS A 78 12.09 1.55 -1.20
C HIS A 78 11.56 2.72 -0.37
N GLN A 79 10.24 2.75 -0.14
CA GLN A 79 9.62 3.76 0.71
C GLN A 79 9.90 3.44 2.19
N PHE A 80 10.76 4.24 2.83
CA PHE A 80 11.00 4.22 4.26
C PHE A 80 9.97 5.12 4.98
N MET A 81 9.38 4.61 6.06
CA MET A 81 8.59 5.41 6.98
C MET A 81 9.47 6.43 7.71
N LEU A 82 9.10 7.71 7.63
CA LEU A 82 9.70 8.81 8.37
C LEU A 82 9.11 8.89 9.79
N ARG A 83 9.79 9.59 10.70
CA ARG A 83 9.35 9.69 12.11
C ARG A 83 7.99 10.38 12.30
N ASP A 84 7.45 11.05 11.29
CA ASP A 84 6.11 11.64 11.26
C ASP A 84 5.02 10.70 10.68
N GLY A 85 5.36 9.45 10.38
CA GLY A 85 4.46 8.46 9.78
C GLY A 85 4.26 8.60 8.26
N SER A 86 4.86 9.61 7.63
CA SER A 86 4.90 9.72 6.17
C SER A 86 5.96 8.79 5.56
N TYR A 87 6.02 8.71 4.22
CA TYR A 87 6.92 7.81 3.51
C TYR A 87 7.78 8.55 2.49
N ARG A 88 9.06 8.14 2.36
CA ARG A 88 9.98 8.67 1.34
C ARG A 88 10.82 7.55 0.72
N GLU A 89 11.05 7.61 -0.59
CA GLU A 89 11.92 6.63 -1.28
C GLU A 89 13.37 6.76 -0.82
N ALA A 90 14.08 5.63 -0.76
CA ALA A 90 15.45 5.50 -0.27
C ALA A 90 16.42 6.50 -0.89
N LYS A 91 16.32 6.72 -2.22
CA LYS A 91 17.15 7.66 -2.99
C LYS A 91 16.95 9.14 -2.61
N ASP A 92 15.78 9.48 -2.05
CA ASP A 92 15.36 10.84 -1.71
C ASP A 92 15.55 11.14 -0.21
N LEU A 93 16.15 10.21 0.54
CA LEU A 93 16.54 10.41 1.93
C LEU A 93 17.82 11.25 1.99
N ASN A 94 17.74 12.42 2.62
CA ASN A 94 18.87 13.33 2.79
C ASN A 94 19.53 13.12 4.16
N ASN A 95 20.80 13.50 4.32
CA ASN A 95 21.48 13.56 5.62
C ASN A 95 20.61 14.30 6.66
N GLY A 96 20.46 13.71 7.85
CA GLY A 96 19.62 14.19 8.93
C GLY A 96 18.14 13.76 8.85
N THR A 97 17.69 13.16 7.74
CA THR A 97 16.31 12.65 7.61
C THR A 97 16.07 11.58 8.67
N SER A 98 15.13 11.82 9.57
CA SER A 98 14.84 10.96 10.71
C SER A 98 13.75 9.94 10.36
N LEU A 99 14.10 8.65 10.41
CA LEU A 99 13.19 7.56 10.09
C LEU A 99 12.36 7.15 11.31
N MET A 100 11.25 6.42 11.09
CA MET A 100 10.49 5.82 12.19
C MET A 100 11.31 4.68 12.78
N PRO A 101 11.76 4.74 14.04
CA PRO A 101 12.73 3.80 14.58
C PRO A 101 12.07 2.48 15.03
N PHE A 102 12.90 1.45 15.21
CA PHE A 102 12.54 0.21 15.91
C PHE A 102 13.72 -0.15 16.81
N TYR A 103 13.57 0.06 18.12
CA TYR A 103 14.58 -0.35 19.10
C TYR A 103 14.16 -1.67 19.75
N SER A 104 15.10 -2.61 19.86
CA SER A 104 14.91 -3.86 20.60
C SER A 104 16.12 -4.16 21.49
N LYS A 105 15.92 -4.96 22.54
CA LYS A 105 17.02 -5.47 23.39
C LYS A 105 16.65 -6.81 24.02
N THR A 106 17.61 -7.72 24.16
CA THR A 106 17.41 -9.00 24.85
C THR A 106 17.50 -8.79 26.37
N TYR A 107 16.55 -9.36 27.12
CA TYR A 107 16.57 -9.39 28.58
C TYR A 107 17.32 -10.63 29.11
N GLN A 108 17.65 -10.67 30.40
CA GLN A 108 18.53 -11.70 30.98
C GLN A 108 18.01 -13.14 30.84
N ASP A 109 16.68 -13.32 30.76
CA ASP A 109 16.02 -14.61 30.57
C ASP A 109 15.71 -14.95 29.08
N GLY A 110 16.31 -14.22 28.13
CA GLY A 110 16.18 -14.47 26.68
C GLY A 110 15.00 -13.78 25.98
N TYR A 111 14.13 -13.07 26.70
CA TYR A 111 13.01 -12.33 26.10
C TYR A 111 13.48 -11.09 25.34
N THR A 112 12.96 -10.89 24.12
CA THR A 112 13.17 -9.64 23.37
C THR A 112 12.18 -8.56 23.83
N LEU A 113 12.71 -7.46 24.33
CA LEU A 113 11.99 -6.25 24.70
C LEU A 113 12.01 -5.27 23.53
N ILE A 114 10.84 -4.88 23.03
CA ILE A 114 10.65 -3.88 21.98
C ILE A 114 10.35 -2.52 22.62
N GLN A 115 11.00 -1.45 22.16
CA GLN A 115 10.63 -0.09 22.56
C GLN A 115 9.49 0.42 21.70
N GLN A 116 8.40 0.83 22.32
CA GLN A 116 7.23 1.40 21.67
C GLN A 116 7.51 2.88 21.34
N ASN A 117 7.35 3.34 20.09
CA ASN A 117 7.72 4.72 19.73
C ASN A 117 6.70 5.77 20.20
N ASP A 118 5.46 5.35 20.47
CA ASP A 118 4.37 6.19 20.99
C ASP A 118 4.59 6.65 22.44
N SER A 119 5.29 5.83 23.23
CA SER A 119 5.39 5.94 24.69
C SER A 119 6.84 5.91 25.21
N GLY A 120 7.78 5.38 24.43
CA GLY A 120 9.18 5.19 24.81
C GLY A 120 9.41 4.02 25.79
N GLU A 121 8.39 3.22 26.11
CA GLU A 121 8.52 2.09 27.04
C GLU A 121 9.03 0.82 26.33
N TYR A 122 9.78 -0.01 27.07
CA TYR A 122 10.22 -1.33 26.62
C TYR A 122 9.25 -2.41 27.10
N GLN A 123 8.66 -3.17 26.18
CA GLN A 123 7.64 -4.18 26.46
C GLN A 123 8.03 -5.53 25.84
N VAL A 124 7.70 -6.65 26.50
CA VAL A 124 7.98 -8.01 26.02
C VAL A 124 6.94 -8.39 24.95
N PHE A 125 7.37 -8.90 23.80
CA PHE A 125 6.43 -9.51 22.85
C PHE A 125 6.06 -10.95 23.25
N ASP A 126 4.81 -11.35 23.00
CA ASP A 126 4.12 -12.33 23.87
C ASP A 126 4.74 -13.73 23.96
N ASN A 127 4.66 -14.31 25.15
CA ASN A 127 4.65 -15.76 25.30
C ASN A 127 3.77 -16.21 26.50
N GLY A 128 2.45 -16.14 26.31
CA GLY A 128 1.53 -17.18 26.77
C GLY A 128 1.42 -17.44 28.28
N LYS A 129 0.52 -16.70 28.95
CA LYS A 129 -0.19 -17.06 30.22
C LYS A 129 0.62 -17.33 31.51
N ARG A 130 1.91 -17.69 31.48
CA ARG A 130 2.68 -18.06 32.69
C ARG A 130 3.26 -16.85 33.43
N GLY A 131 3.64 -15.80 32.71
CA GLY A 131 4.35 -14.65 33.27
C GLY A 131 3.52 -13.74 34.18
N LYS A 132 2.22 -13.49 33.90
CA LYS A 132 1.43 -12.50 34.65
C LYS A 132 1.25 -12.88 36.12
N ASN A 133 0.87 -14.12 36.41
CA ASN A 133 0.71 -14.57 37.79
C ASN A 133 2.07 -14.62 38.50
N TYR A 134 3.10 -15.20 37.86
CA TYR A 134 4.46 -15.23 38.41
C TYR A 134 5.01 -13.83 38.75
N LEU A 135 4.76 -12.81 37.92
CA LEU A 135 5.17 -11.43 38.20
C LEU A 135 4.37 -10.79 39.34
N ILE A 136 3.08 -11.09 39.49
CA ILE A 136 2.26 -10.62 40.61
C ILE A 136 2.72 -11.30 41.91
N ASP A 137 2.87 -12.61 41.91
CA ASP A 137 3.33 -13.41 43.05
C ASP A 137 4.77 -13.01 43.45
N TYR A 138 5.66 -12.82 42.47
CA TYR A 138 7.04 -12.36 42.72
C TYR A 138 7.06 -10.93 43.31
N ASN A 139 6.40 -9.96 42.68
CA ASN A 139 6.42 -8.57 43.14
C ASN A 139 5.68 -8.36 44.48
N THR A 140 4.70 -9.20 44.81
CA THR A 140 4.07 -9.20 46.13
C THR A 140 4.84 -10.01 47.18
N SER A 141 5.70 -10.97 46.78
CA SER A 141 6.60 -11.67 47.70
C SER A 141 7.58 -10.71 48.38
N GLU A 142 8.10 -11.12 49.54
CA GLU A 142 9.15 -10.41 50.26
C GLU A 142 10.45 -10.30 49.43
N LYS A 143 10.76 -11.34 48.65
CA LYS A 143 11.92 -11.39 47.75
C LYS A 143 11.84 -10.35 46.64
N GLY A 144 10.67 -10.21 46.00
CA GLY A 144 10.45 -9.17 44.98
C GLY A 144 10.42 -7.78 45.58
N ARG A 145 9.75 -7.57 46.73
CA ARG A 145 9.76 -6.28 47.44
C ARG A 145 11.17 -5.83 47.85
N ALA A 146 12.04 -6.76 48.26
CA ALA A 146 13.47 -6.49 48.46
C ALA A 146 14.17 -6.11 47.15
N LYS A 147 13.94 -6.85 46.06
CA LYS A 147 14.53 -6.58 44.74
C LYS A 147 14.09 -5.21 44.17
N SER A 148 12.83 -4.80 44.39
CA SER A 148 12.35 -3.47 44.00
C SER A 148 13.05 -2.35 44.78
N LYS A 149 13.32 -2.53 46.09
CA LYS A 149 14.11 -1.58 46.88
C LYS A 149 15.59 -1.51 46.44
N GLU A 150 16.17 -2.62 45.99
CA GLU A 150 17.51 -2.65 45.39
C GLU A 150 17.53 -1.86 44.06
N ILE A 151 16.58 -2.14 43.17
CA ILE A 151 16.47 -1.49 41.84
C ILE A 151 16.19 0.01 41.96
N ALA A 152 15.39 0.45 42.94
CA ALA A 152 15.04 1.85 43.16
C ALA A 152 16.22 2.73 43.61
N ASN A 153 17.30 2.14 44.12
CA ASN A 153 18.53 2.84 44.52
C ASN A 153 19.68 2.65 43.53
N ARG A 154 19.45 1.94 42.42
CA ARG A 154 20.49 1.63 41.45
C ARG A 154 20.78 2.84 40.56
N ILE A 155 22.05 3.24 40.51
CA ILE A 155 22.56 4.24 39.57
C ILE A 155 22.90 3.56 38.25
N TYR A 156 22.61 4.23 37.13
CA TYR A 156 22.88 3.75 35.78
C TYR A 156 23.78 4.76 35.06
N THR A 157 25.03 4.38 34.84
CA THR A 157 26.00 5.15 34.05
C THR A 157 25.64 5.08 32.56
N CYS A 158 25.72 6.20 31.83
CA CYS A 158 25.54 6.20 30.39
C CYS A 158 26.79 5.73 29.68
N GLU A 159 26.62 4.73 28.81
CA GLU A 159 27.67 4.13 27.99
C GLU A 159 28.30 5.09 26.96
N THR A 160 27.61 6.20 26.62
CA THR A 160 28.04 7.14 25.58
C THR A 160 28.91 8.29 26.10
N CYS A 161 28.71 8.74 27.35
CA CYS A 161 29.44 9.87 27.94
C CYS A 161 29.93 9.66 29.38
N GLY A 162 29.49 8.61 30.08
CA GLY A 162 29.82 8.36 31.49
C GLY A 162 28.86 8.97 32.52
N ASP A 163 27.83 9.73 32.13
CA ASP A 163 26.94 10.40 33.10
C ASP A 163 26.10 9.42 33.93
N GLU A 164 26.03 9.63 35.24
CA GLU A 164 25.31 8.77 36.18
C GLU A 164 23.87 9.22 36.43
N VAL A 165 22.90 8.37 36.05
CA VAL A 165 21.47 8.68 36.15
C VAL A 165 20.71 7.69 37.04
N LYS A 166 19.90 8.22 37.97
CA LYS A 166 19.30 7.43 39.08
C LYS A 166 18.08 6.57 38.72
N THR A 167 17.62 6.56 37.47
CA THR A 167 16.53 5.68 37.00
C THR A 167 16.70 5.30 35.53
N PRO A 168 16.14 4.16 35.06
CA PRO A 168 16.15 3.79 33.65
C PRO A 168 15.44 4.81 32.74
N ILE A 169 14.36 5.45 33.25
CA ILE A 169 13.62 6.51 32.54
C ILE A 169 14.47 7.79 32.47
N GLY A 170 15.21 8.12 33.52
CA GLY A 170 16.19 9.21 33.51
C GLY A 170 17.28 8.96 32.46
N LEU A 171 17.85 7.75 32.44
CA LEU A 171 18.87 7.36 31.47
C LEU A 171 18.35 7.44 30.02
N HIS A 172 17.12 6.97 29.77
CA HIS A 172 16.48 7.13 28.46
C HIS A 172 16.33 8.61 28.07
N ASN A 173 15.83 9.46 28.98
CA ASN A 173 15.67 10.88 28.71
C ASN A 173 17.00 11.61 28.51
N HIS A 174 18.05 11.22 29.24
CA HIS A 174 19.42 11.70 29.06
C HIS A 174 19.95 11.33 27.66
N ARG A 175 19.92 10.05 27.27
CA ARG A 175 20.31 9.61 25.92
C ARG A 175 19.52 10.34 24.82
N ARG A 176 18.22 10.60 25.05
CA ARG A 176 17.33 11.30 24.10
C ARG A 176 17.61 12.80 23.99
N LYS A 177 18.22 13.43 24.99
CA LYS A 177 18.59 14.85 24.97
C LYS A 177 20.04 15.07 24.52
N GLU A 178 20.97 14.37 25.15
CA GLU A 178 22.41 14.66 25.00
C GLU A 178 23.02 13.91 23.81
N HIS A 179 22.59 12.67 23.53
CA HIS A 179 23.22 11.79 22.53
C HIS A 179 22.45 11.64 21.22
N GLY A 180 21.23 12.16 21.14
CA GLY A 180 20.54 12.51 19.89
C GLY A 180 20.16 11.39 18.91
N TYR A 181 20.48 10.12 19.20
CA TYR A 181 20.18 8.95 18.35
C TYR A 181 18.71 8.90 17.93
N ASN A 182 18.44 8.95 16.63
CA ASN A 182 17.08 9.12 16.11
C ASN A 182 16.85 8.37 14.78
N HIS A 183 17.63 7.31 14.51
CA HIS A 183 17.62 6.58 13.23
C HIS A 183 17.69 7.55 12.04
N LYS A 184 18.60 8.54 12.16
CA LYS A 184 18.85 9.52 11.11
C LYS A 184 19.66 8.88 10.01
N VAL A 185 19.28 9.14 8.78
CA VAL A 185 20.13 8.89 7.62
C VAL A 185 21.36 9.79 7.70
N VAL A 186 22.54 9.19 7.73
CA VAL A 186 23.83 9.87 7.65
C VAL A 186 24.17 10.14 6.19
N GLU A 187 24.06 9.09 5.37
CA GLU A 187 24.30 9.15 3.92
C GLU A 187 23.47 8.10 3.17
N VAL A 188 23.30 8.33 1.87
CA VAL A 188 22.74 7.35 0.93
C VAL A 188 23.74 7.18 -0.21
N VAL A 189 24.41 6.04 -0.24
CA VAL A 189 25.44 5.73 -1.24
C VAL A 189 24.83 4.85 -2.32
N SER A 190 24.91 5.26 -3.59
CA SER A 190 24.56 4.35 -4.69
C SER A 190 25.68 3.34 -4.87
N LEU A 191 25.36 2.04 -4.89
CA LEU A 191 26.34 0.99 -5.10
C LEU A 191 26.43 0.61 -6.59
N GLU A 192 27.64 0.29 -7.04
CA GLU A 192 27.89 -0.24 -8.39
C GLU A 192 27.51 -1.72 -8.51
N GLU A 193 27.55 -2.45 -7.39
CA GLU A 193 27.14 -3.85 -7.31
C GLU A 193 25.62 -4.06 -7.34
N GLN A 194 25.22 -5.26 -7.75
CA GLN A 194 23.84 -5.71 -7.86
C GLN A 194 23.70 -7.05 -7.16
N GLN A 195 22.61 -7.24 -6.41
CA GLN A 195 22.37 -8.47 -5.67
C GLN A 195 20.92 -8.93 -5.81
N ASP A 196 20.64 -10.19 -5.49
CA ASP A 196 19.27 -10.69 -5.40
C ASP A 196 18.54 -10.04 -4.21
N VAL A 197 17.38 -9.44 -4.49
CA VAL A 197 16.56 -8.73 -3.51
C VAL A 197 15.20 -9.38 -3.34
N TYR A 198 14.71 -9.25 -2.12
CA TYR A 198 13.58 -9.94 -1.55
C TYR A 198 12.62 -8.90 -0.99
N CYS A 199 11.35 -9.26 -0.85
CA CYS A 199 10.40 -8.44 -0.12
C CYS A 199 9.40 -9.29 0.63
N LEU A 200 8.89 -8.68 1.69
CA LEU A 200 7.96 -9.24 2.63
C LEU A 200 6.62 -8.52 2.50
N THR A 201 5.54 -9.31 2.45
CA THR A 201 4.19 -8.78 2.35
C THR A 201 3.49 -8.96 3.69
N VAL A 202 3.16 -7.84 4.33
CA VAL A 202 2.22 -7.80 5.46
C VAL A 202 0.84 -7.45 4.90
N PRO A 203 -0.14 -8.38 4.91
CA PRO A 203 -1.45 -8.15 4.29
C PRO A 203 -2.25 -7.01 4.94
N GLU A 204 -1.94 -6.72 6.22
CA GLU A 204 -2.71 -5.93 7.15
C GLU A 204 -2.20 -4.48 7.20
N TYR A 205 -1.15 -4.22 7.98
CA TYR A 205 -0.41 -2.95 8.16
C TYR A 205 0.26 -2.39 6.90
N HIS A 206 0.48 -3.25 5.90
CA HIS A 206 1.28 -2.98 4.70
C HIS A 206 2.74 -2.54 4.94
N ASN A 207 3.23 -2.63 6.18
CA ASN A 207 4.56 -2.17 6.59
C ASN A 207 5.22 -3.19 7.53
N PHE A 208 6.56 -3.26 7.58
CA PHE A 208 7.30 -4.22 8.42
C PHE A 208 8.66 -3.68 8.86
N ALA A 209 9.14 -4.12 10.02
CA ALA A 209 10.42 -3.72 10.60
C ALA A 209 11.62 -4.38 9.92
N LEU A 210 12.75 -3.67 9.92
CA LEU A 210 14.09 -4.22 9.70
C LEU A 210 14.85 -4.30 11.01
N THR A 211 15.88 -5.15 11.10
CA THR A 211 16.77 -5.22 12.27
C THR A 211 17.62 -3.94 12.40
N ALA A 212 17.77 -3.20 11.29
CA ALA A 212 18.33 -1.84 11.26
C ALA A 212 17.32 -0.72 11.64
N GLY A 213 16.00 -1.01 11.67
CA GLY A 213 15.02 -0.26 12.46
C GLY A 213 13.84 0.53 11.80
N VAL A 214 13.18 0.13 10.66
CA VAL A 214 12.29 1.01 9.77
C VAL A 214 11.20 0.26 8.85
N PHE A 215 10.25 0.91 8.05
CA PHE A 215 8.89 0.38 7.48
C PHE A 215 8.25 0.88 6.04
N VAL A 216 7.09 0.34 5.42
CA VAL A 216 6.53 0.43 3.93
C VAL A 216 4.93 0.56 3.49
N HIS A 217 4.36 0.51 2.19
CA HIS A 217 2.92 0.96 1.69
C HIS A 217 2.12 0.41 0.32
N ASN A 218 0.80 0.73 -0.11
CA ASN A 218 -0.13 0.12 -1.26
C ASN A 218 -1.50 0.84 -1.91
N CYS A 219 -2.19 0.51 -3.11
CA CYS A 219 -3.57 1.04 -3.74
C CYS A 219 -4.28 0.47 -5.15
N GLY A 220 -5.50 0.88 -5.76
CA GLY A 220 -6.38 0.22 -6.93
C GLY A 220 -7.29 0.89 -8.17
N MET A 221 -8.25 0.19 -8.97
CA MET A 221 -8.82 0.22 -10.48
C MET A 221 -10.27 0.74 -11.14
N CYS A 222 -10.60 0.68 -12.53
CA CYS A 222 -11.93 0.79 -13.41
C CYS A 222 -11.95 0.62 -15.05
N ALA A 223 -13.09 0.44 -15.84
CA ALA A 223 -13.21 0.33 -17.38
C ALA A 223 -14.60 0.57 -18.17
N VAL A 224 -14.62 0.66 -19.53
CA VAL A 224 -15.77 0.88 -20.51
C VAL A 224 -15.57 0.25 -21.94
N LYS A 225 -16.65 -0.23 -22.63
CA LYS A 225 -16.70 -0.64 -24.07
C LYS A 225 -17.44 0.39 -24.95
N THR A 226 -16.86 0.81 -26.07
CA THR A 226 -17.42 1.84 -26.98
C THR A 226 -18.02 1.24 -28.27
N PRO A 227 -18.82 1.98 -29.05
CA PRO A 227 -19.32 1.53 -30.36
C PRO A 227 -18.31 1.72 -31.51
N PHE A 228 -17.08 2.17 -31.25
CA PHE A 228 -16.06 2.40 -32.27
C PHE A 228 -15.23 1.14 -32.54
N PHE A 229 -14.64 1.05 -33.73
CA PHE A 229 -13.70 0.00 -34.13
C PHE A 229 -12.32 0.60 -34.42
N ALA A 230 -11.30 -0.26 -34.50
CA ALA A 230 -9.89 0.12 -34.66
C ALA A 230 -9.62 1.04 -35.86
N ASP A 231 -10.37 0.91 -36.95
CA ASP A 231 -10.27 1.76 -38.14
C ASP A 231 -10.41 3.26 -37.83
N LYS A 232 -11.24 3.62 -36.83
CA LYS A 232 -11.42 5.03 -36.45
C LYS A 232 -10.21 5.62 -35.74
N LEU A 233 -9.34 4.81 -35.13
CA LEU A 233 -8.16 5.24 -34.37
C LEU A 233 -6.95 5.56 -35.26
N GLU A 234 -6.95 5.14 -36.53
CA GLU A 234 -5.81 5.28 -37.43
C GLU A 234 -5.33 6.74 -37.53
N GLY A 235 -4.01 6.94 -37.40
CA GLY A 235 -3.37 8.27 -37.38
C GLY A 235 -3.63 9.13 -36.13
N LYS A 236 -4.54 8.73 -35.22
CA LYS A 236 -5.02 9.61 -34.13
C LYS A 236 -4.47 9.28 -32.74
N LEU A 237 -3.95 8.07 -32.53
CA LEU A 237 -3.50 7.57 -31.22
C LEU A 237 -2.70 8.60 -30.41
N LYS A 238 -1.65 9.19 -31.03
CA LYS A 238 -0.79 10.21 -30.41
C LYS A 238 -1.54 11.46 -29.97
N LYS A 239 -2.52 11.92 -30.75
CA LYS A 239 -3.30 13.11 -30.40
C LYS A 239 -4.38 12.82 -29.35
N ILE A 240 -4.93 11.59 -29.35
CA ILE A 240 -5.78 11.09 -28.26
C ILE A 240 -4.98 11.07 -26.95
N ARG A 241 -3.76 10.50 -26.93
CA ARG A 241 -2.89 10.47 -25.75
C ARG A 241 -2.62 11.87 -25.19
N GLN A 242 -2.18 12.79 -26.04
CA GLN A 242 -1.90 14.18 -25.64
C GLN A 242 -3.13 14.93 -25.11
N ASP A 243 -4.32 14.69 -25.69
CA ASP A 243 -5.55 15.31 -25.21
C ASP A 243 -6.01 14.72 -23.86
N ILE A 244 -5.71 13.45 -23.56
CA ILE A 244 -5.93 12.84 -22.22
C ILE A 244 -4.99 13.47 -21.18
N GLU A 245 -3.69 13.52 -21.48
CA GLU A 245 -2.64 14.08 -20.61
C GLU A 245 -2.91 15.57 -20.28
N ALA A 246 -3.55 16.31 -21.19
CA ALA A 246 -3.93 17.71 -20.98
C ALA A 246 -5.25 17.92 -20.20
N ALA A 247 -6.11 16.90 -20.08
CA ALA A 247 -7.47 17.03 -19.54
C ALA A 247 -7.72 16.28 -18.22
N ILE A 248 -6.84 15.34 -17.85
CA ILE A 248 -6.92 14.55 -16.62
C ILE A 248 -5.59 14.70 -15.88
N PRO A 249 -5.53 15.37 -14.71
CA PRO A 249 -4.27 15.58 -14.00
C PRO A 249 -3.67 14.25 -13.51
N LEU A 250 -2.35 14.15 -13.58
CA LEU A 250 -1.57 12.93 -13.42
C LEU A 250 -0.71 12.97 -12.15
N GLY A 251 -0.26 11.83 -11.63
CA GLY A 251 0.72 11.79 -10.54
C GLY A 251 0.24 12.46 -9.25
N PHE A 252 0.91 13.55 -8.86
CA PHE A 252 0.56 14.36 -7.70
C PHE A 252 -0.34 15.56 -8.03
N ASP A 253 -0.63 15.81 -9.30
CA ASP A 253 -1.39 16.98 -9.74
C ASP A 253 -2.88 16.92 -9.35
N GLU A 254 -3.44 18.13 -9.23
CA GLU A 254 -4.85 18.39 -8.97
C GLU A 254 -5.43 19.28 -10.09
N ASN A 255 -6.76 19.29 -10.22
CA ASN A 255 -7.42 20.15 -11.20
C ASN A 255 -7.21 21.63 -10.81
N LYS A 256 -6.79 22.46 -11.79
CA LYS A 256 -6.67 23.91 -11.62
C LYS A 256 -8.03 24.54 -11.27
N ASP A 257 -9.04 24.13 -12.03
CA ASP A 257 -10.44 24.52 -11.87
C ASP A 257 -11.30 23.25 -11.65
N VAL A 258 -12.23 23.30 -10.69
CA VAL A 258 -13.13 22.17 -10.41
C VAL A 258 -14.29 22.19 -11.42
N ASP A 259 -14.38 21.17 -12.28
CA ASP A 259 -15.44 21.09 -13.29
C ASP A 259 -16.84 20.86 -12.69
N LYS A 260 -17.90 21.12 -13.47
CA LYS A 260 -19.29 20.93 -13.03
C LYS A 260 -19.59 19.46 -12.62
N PRO A 261 -19.14 18.43 -13.35
CA PRO A 261 -19.27 17.03 -12.92
C PRO A 261 -18.65 16.68 -11.57
N ALA A 262 -17.55 17.35 -11.17
CA ALA A 262 -16.91 17.19 -9.87
C ALA A 262 -17.61 18.04 -8.78
N SER A 263 -17.82 19.33 -9.02
CA SER A 263 -18.41 20.26 -8.04
C SER A 263 -19.88 19.98 -7.73
N ASN A 264 -20.68 19.53 -8.70
CA ASN A 264 -22.08 19.17 -8.49
C ASN A 264 -22.28 17.74 -7.94
N TRP A 265 -21.21 17.02 -7.59
CA TRP A 265 -21.36 15.68 -7.01
C TRP A 265 -22.05 15.75 -5.64
N GLN A 266 -23.09 14.93 -5.46
CA GLN A 266 -23.97 15.06 -4.29
C GLN A 266 -23.29 14.68 -2.97
N GLY A 267 -22.23 13.86 -3.00
CA GLY A 267 -21.46 13.48 -1.80
C GLY A 267 -20.76 14.65 -1.09
N TRP A 268 -20.66 15.84 -1.69
CA TRP A 268 -20.22 17.04 -0.97
C TRP A 268 -21.21 17.48 0.11
N ARG A 269 -22.51 17.16 -0.02
CA ARG A 269 -23.51 17.46 1.02
C ARG A 269 -23.23 16.78 2.35
N ASP A 270 -22.66 15.59 2.26
CA ASP A 270 -22.36 14.71 3.38
C ASP A 270 -20.92 14.93 3.88
N PHE A 271 -20.10 15.72 3.17
CA PHE A 271 -18.68 15.93 3.52
C PHE A 271 -18.53 16.50 4.93
N LYS A 272 -19.41 17.43 5.32
CA LYS A 272 -19.49 18.02 6.66
C LYS A 272 -19.76 17.03 7.80
N ASP A 273 -20.29 15.85 7.48
CA ASP A 273 -20.65 14.81 8.46
C ASP A 273 -19.55 13.73 8.60
N LEU A 274 -18.55 13.75 7.71
CA LEU A 274 -17.36 12.89 7.79
C LEU A 274 -16.50 13.19 9.02
N HIS A 275 -15.63 12.23 9.39
CA HIS A 275 -14.75 12.36 10.55
C HIS A 275 -14.01 13.71 10.61
N ALA A 276 -14.10 14.39 11.76
CA ALA A 276 -13.62 15.76 11.98
C ALA A 276 -12.17 16.00 11.52
N GLY A 277 -11.31 14.98 11.63
CA GLY A 277 -9.91 15.02 11.20
C GLY A 277 -9.68 15.34 9.71
N VAL A 278 -10.67 15.10 8.83
CA VAL A 278 -10.55 15.37 7.38
C VAL A 278 -11.24 16.65 6.90
N GLN A 279 -12.00 17.35 7.76
CA GLN A 279 -12.83 18.49 7.34
C GLN A 279 -12.05 19.59 6.60
N ARG A 280 -10.80 19.85 7.00
CA ARG A 280 -9.88 20.80 6.34
C ARG A 280 -9.46 20.42 4.90
N LEU A 281 -9.86 19.24 4.40
CA LEU A 281 -9.41 18.69 3.12
C LEU A 281 -10.44 18.86 1.99
N GLU A 282 -11.64 19.39 2.24
CA GLU A 282 -12.73 19.49 1.25
C GLU A 282 -12.27 20.07 -0.10
N GLY A 283 -11.73 21.30 -0.09
CA GLY A 283 -11.26 21.96 -1.31
C GLY A 283 -10.15 21.20 -2.06
N LYS A 284 -9.31 20.44 -1.35
CA LYS A 284 -8.31 19.56 -1.97
C LYS A 284 -8.95 18.30 -2.54
N ALA A 285 -9.93 17.71 -1.86
CA ALA A 285 -10.70 16.58 -2.36
C ALA A 285 -11.51 16.97 -3.62
N MET A 286 -12.09 18.18 -3.65
CA MET A 286 -12.78 18.73 -4.83
C MET A 286 -11.85 18.86 -6.03
N LYS A 287 -10.65 19.42 -5.84
CA LYS A 287 -9.65 19.53 -6.91
C LYS A 287 -9.03 18.18 -7.32
N GLN A 288 -8.91 17.22 -6.41
CA GLN A 288 -8.42 15.88 -6.76
C GLN A 288 -9.50 14.98 -7.39
N LEU A 289 -10.78 15.39 -7.37
CA LEU A 289 -11.86 14.65 -8.02
C LEU A 289 -11.77 14.83 -9.54
N GLY A 290 -11.69 13.71 -10.26
CA GLY A 290 -11.34 13.67 -11.68
C GLY A 290 -9.83 13.66 -11.95
N SER A 291 -8.97 13.29 -10.99
CA SER A 291 -7.52 13.17 -11.20
C SER A 291 -7.01 11.73 -11.03
N LEU A 292 -6.01 11.37 -11.84
CA LEU A 292 -5.54 10.00 -11.98
C LEU A 292 -4.79 9.55 -10.73
N GLY A 293 -3.62 10.13 -10.47
CA GLY A 293 -2.65 9.60 -9.51
C GLY A 293 -1.39 9.06 -10.18
N GLY A 294 -0.40 8.69 -9.36
CA GLY A 294 0.85 8.06 -9.80
C GLY A 294 0.93 6.58 -9.46
N GLY A 295 2.15 6.03 -9.52
CA GLY A 295 2.37 4.59 -9.41
C GLY A 295 1.65 3.85 -10.54
N ASN A 296 1.09 2.65 -10.30
CA ASN A 296 0.45 1.94 -11.41
C ASN A 296 -0.85 2.59 -11.94
N HIS A 297 -1.31 3.75 -11.42
CA HIS A 297 -2.45 4.43 -12.01
C HIS A 297 -2.19 4.73 -13.49
N PHE A 298 -3.17 4.40 -14.33
CA PHE A 298 -3.07 4.46 -15.77
C PHE A 298 -4.40 4.83 -16.42
N ILE A 299 -4.35 5.23 -17.68
CA ILE A 299 -5.50 5.36 -18.57
C ILE A 299 -5.10 4.71 -19.90
N GLU A 300 -5.89 3.75 -20.40
CA GLU A 300 -5.59 3.00 -21.62
C GLU A 300 -6.76 3.04 -22.61
N VAL A 301 -6.44 3.15 -23.90
CA VAL A 301 -7.34 2.78 -24.99
C VAL A 301 -6.95 1.38 -25.43
N CYS A 302 -7.90 0.46 -25.48
CA CYS A 302 -7.68 -0.93 -25.86
C CYS A 302 -8.54 -1.36 -27.04
N LEU A 303 -8.16 -2.46 -27.67
CA LEU A 303 -8.96 -3.23 -28.62
C LEU A 303 -9.27 -4.59 -27.99
N ASP A 304 -10.48 -5.11 -28.22
CA ASP A 304 -10.76 -6.55 -28.01
C ASP A 304 -10.45 -7.37 -29.27
N THR A 305 -10.72 -8.68 -29.20
CA THR A 305 -10.53 -9.63 -30.30
C THR A 305 -11.33 -9.30 -31.56
N ASP A 306 -12.41 -8.54 -31.42
CA ASP A 306 -13.28 -8.12 -32.54
C ASP A 306 -12.85 -6.74 -33.09
N ASN A 307 -11.70 -6.22 -32.65
CA ASN A 307 -11.18 -4.89 -32.92
C ASN A 307 -12.10 -3.75 -32.45
N GLN A 308 -12.99 -4.00 -31.49
CA GLN A 308 -13.84 -2.97 -30.90
C GLN A 308 -13.07 -2.19 -29.83
N VAL A 309 -13.28 -0.88 -29.76
CA VAL A 309 -12.51 0.04 -28.91
C VAL A 309 -13.07 0.07 -27.48
N TRP A 310 -12.18 -0.15 -26.51
CA TRP A 310 -12.44 -0.06 -25.07
C TRP A 310 -11.60 1.05 -24.43
N LEU A 311 -12.11 1.62 -23.33
CA LEU A 311 -11.45 2.63 -22.52
C LEU A 311 -11.28 2.08 -21.10
N MET A 312 -10.07 2.09 -20.54
CA MET A 312 -9.77 1.56 -19.21
C MET A 312 -9.00 2.57 -18.37
N LEU A 313 -9.18 2.60 -17.05
CA LEU A 313 -8.39 3.47 -16.17
C LEU A 313 -8.25 2.92 -14.75
N HIS A 314 -7.11 3.18 -14.12
CA HIS A 314 -6.78 2.68 -12.79
C HIS A 314 -6.73 3.84 -11.79
N SER A 315 -7.71 3.98 -10.88
CA SER A 315 -7.65 4.98 -9.80
C SER A 315 -8.44 4.65 -8.52
N GLY A 316 -8.09 5.34 -7.43
CA GLY A 316 -8.69 5.18 -6.09
C GLY A 316 -9.18 6.50 -5.50
N SER A 317 -9.38 6.51 -4.18
CA SER A 317 -9.95 7.61 -3.38
C SER A 317 -8.98 8.79 -3.10
N ARG A 318 -7.93 8.92 -3.92
CA ARG A 318 -6.88 9.96 -3.86
C ARG A 318 -6.37 10.18 -2.42
N HIS A 319 -6.04 11.41 -2.02
CA HIS A 319 -5.52 11.67 -0.66
C HIS A 319 -6.61 11.59 0.41
N ILE A 320 -7.84 11.99 0.10
CA ILE A 320 -8.95 12.06 1.08
C ILE A 320 -9.29 10.69 1.67
N GLY A 321 -9.38 9.63 0.85
CA GLY A 321 -9.66 8.28 1.35
C GLY A 321 -8.56 7.69 2.23
N ASN A 322 -7.30 8.07 2.00
CA ASN A 322 -6.19 7.68 2.87
C ASN A 322 -6.35 8.34 4.26
N MET A 323 -6.71 9.62 4.30
CA MET A 323 -6.91 10.35 5.55
C MET A 323 -8.17 9.90 6.32
N LEU A 324 -9.23 9.49 5.62
CA LEU A 324 -10.40 8.86 6.22
C LEU A 324 -10.05 7.51 6.86
N ALA A 325 -9.37 6.62 6.11
CA ALA A 325 -8.93 5.33 6.62
C ALA A 325 -8.01 5.49 7.85
N GLN A 326 -7.07 6.44 7.79
CA GLN A 326 -6.18 6.80 8.90
C GLN A 326 -6.97 7.12 10.18
N CYS A 327 -7.90 8.06 10.10
CA CYS A 327 -8.68 8.49 11.27
C CYS A 327 -9.46 7.35 11.93
N HIS A 328 -10.13 6.51 11.14
CA HIS A 328 -10.92 5.40 11.69
C HIS A 328 -10.05 4.26 12.24
N ILE A 329 -8.90 4.00 11.64
CA ILE A 329 -7.90 3.06 12.17
C ILE A 329 -7.43 3.50 13.57
N ASP A 330 -7.19 4.80 13.77
CA ASP A 330 -6.79 5.33 15.08
C ASP A 330 -7.93 5.26 16.11
N THR A 331 -9.17 5.55 15.71
CA THR A 331 -10.36 5.41 16.56
C THR A 331 -10.59 3.96 17.00
N ALA A 332 -10.50 2.99 16.09
CA ALA A 332 -10.69 1.57 16.41
C ALA A 332 -9.66 1.08 17.45
N LYS A 333 -8.39 1.51 17.32
CA LYS A 333 -7.31 1.20 18.27
C LYS A 333 -7.59 1.73 19.66
N GLU A 334 -8.10 2.96 19.75
CA GLU A 334 -8.44 3.59 21.03
C GLU A 334 -9.64 2.89 21.69
N LEU A 335 -10.66 2.49 20.93
CA LEU A 335 -11.80 1.71 21.43
C LEU A 335 -11.35 0.35 21.99
N ALA A 336 -10.55 -0.41 21.23
CA ALA A 336 -9.99 -1.69 21.69
C ALA A 336 -9.16 -1.52 22.98
N ARG A 337 -8.38 -0.43 23.07
CA ARG A 337 -7.61 -0.07 24.27
C ARG A 337 -8.50 0.25 25.47
N LEU A 338 -9.62 0.95 25.26
CA LEU A 338 -10.59 1.33 26.30
C LEU A 338 -11.44 0.14 26.78
N ALA A 339 -11.84 -0.76 25.87
CA ALA A 339 -12.53 -2.00 26.20
C ALA A 339 -11.65 -2.99 26.98
N GLY A 340 -10.32 -2.85 26.87
CA GLY A 340 -9.35 -3.81 27.43
C GLY A 340 -9.14 -5.04 26.55
N ASP A 341 -9.58 -4.98 25.29
CA ASP A 341 -9.49 -6.07 24.32
C ASP A 341 -8.02 -6.44 24.02
N ARG A 342 -7.83 -7.73 23.76
CA ARG A 342 -6.51 -8.33 23.47
C ARG A 342 -6.49 -8.91 22.07
N LEU A 343 -6.48 -8.00 21.10
CA LEU A 343 -6.28 -8.33 19.69
C LEU A 343 -4.93 -9.03 19.50
N PRO A 344 -4.81 -9.99 18.57
CA PRO A 344 -3.51 -10.55 18.18
C PRO A 344 -2.55 -9.47 17.70
N ASP A 345 -3.08 -8.45 17.01
CA ASP A 345 -2.31 -7.33 16.49
C ASP A 345 -3.21 -6.06 16.31
N PRO A 346 -2.77 -4.81 16.62
CA PRO A 346 -3.68 -3.64 16.70
C PRO A 346 -4.19 -2.96 15.42
N ASP A 347 -3.77 -3.31 14.21
CA ASP A 347 -4.50 -3.00 12.95
C ASP A 347 -5.54 -4.10 12.63
N LEU A 348 -5.62 -5.20 13.40
CA LEU A 348 -6.86 -5.99 13.56
C LEU A 348 -7.88 -5.26 14.44
N ALA A 349 -7.65 -3.98 14.79
CA ALA A 349 -8.65 -3.17 15.48
C ALA A 349 -9.89 -3.02 14.60
N TYR A 350 -10.90 -3.81 14.95
CA TYR A 350 -12.23 -3.77 14.38
C TYR A 350 -13.10 -2.77 15.12
N PHE A 351 -14.15 -2.31 14.45
CA PHE A 351 -15.33 -1.79 15.12
C PHE A 351 -16.34 -2.93 15.28
N VAL A 352 -17.00 -3.00 16.44
CA VAL A 352 -18.12 -3.93 16.65
C VAL A 352 -19.33 -3.36 15.90
N SER A 353 -19.98 -4.16 15.05
CA SER A 353 -21.17 -3.69 14.31
C SER A 353 -22.27 -3.19 15.26
N GLN A 354 -23.00 -2.14 14.87
CA GLN A 354 -24.07 -1.51 15.66
C GLN A 354 -23.57 -0.62 16.82
N THR A 355 -22.32 -0.16 16.81
CA THR A 355 -21.87 0.96 17.65
C THR A 355 -21.77 2.26 16.83
N PRO A 356 -21.88 3.45 17.44
CA PRO A 356 -21.79 4.73 16.73
C PRO A 356 -20.49 4.92 15.95
N GLU A 357 -19.40 4.31 16.41
CA GLU A 357 -18.08 4.40 15.79
C GLU A 357 -17.96 3.44 14.61
N PHE A 358 -18.61 2.26 14.67
CA PHE A 358 -18.82 1.42 13.48
C PHE A 358 -19.62 2.20 12.43
N ASP A 359 -20.72 2.84 12.83
CA ASP A 359 -21.60 3.55 11.90
C ASP A 359 -20.90 4.76 11.26
N ALA A 360 -20.05 5.48 12.02
CA ALA A 360 -19.19 6.54 11.50
C ALA A 360 -18.10 6.02 10.54
N TYR A 361 -17.41 4.93 10.88
CA TYR A 361 -16.46 4.26 9.99
C TYR A 361 -17.14 3.79 8.70
N TRP A 362 -18.33 3.19 8.82
CA TRP A 362 -19.08 2.67 7.70
C TRP A 362 -19.59 3.79 6.79
N HIS A 363 -20.06 4.91 7.36
CA HIS A 363 -20.40 6.12 6.60
C HIS A 363 -19.21 6.65 5.80
N ASP A 364 -18.07 6.87 6.45
CA ASP A 364 -16.86 7.43 5.84
C ASP A 364 -16.22 6.47 4.81
N LEU A 365 -16.26 5.16 5.06
CA LEU A 365 -15.84 4.15 4.10
C LEU A 365 -16.73 4.18 2.86
N GLN A 366 -18.05 4.19 3.03
CA GLN A 366 -19.00 4.28 1.93
C GLN A 366 -18.83 5.59 1.16
N TRP A 367 -18.57 6.71 1.84
CA TRP A 367 -18.23 7.98 1.20
C TRP A 367 -16.92 7.88 0.41
N ALA A 368 -15.85 7.32 0.99
CA ALA A 368 -14.56 7.16 0.30
C ALA A 368 -14.66 6.23 -0.91
N GLN A 369 -15.50 5.19 -0.84
CA GLN A 369 -15.82 4.30 -1.94
C GLN A 369 -16.62 5.05 -3.02
N ASN A 370 -17.63 5.85 -2.65
CA ASN A 370 -18.38 6.68 -3.60
C ASN A 370 -17.52 7.79 -4.23
N TYR A 371 -16.58 8.39 -3.50
CA TYR A 371 -15.60 9.34 -4.02
C TYR A 371 -14.65 8.66 -5.01
N ALA A 372 -14.12 7.47 -4.69
CA ALA A 372 -13.29 6.71 -5.63
C ALA A 372 -14.06 6.32 -6.91
N ARG A 373 -15.32 5.91 -6.78
CA ARG A 373 -16.20 5.63 -7.91
C ARG A 373 -16.39 6.89 -8.77
N LYS A 374 -16.80 8.00 -8.15
CA LYS A 374 -17.03 9.27 -8.84
C LYS A 374 -15.77 9.85 -9.47
N ASN A 375 -14.60 9.68 -8.85
CA ASN A 375 -13.31 10.07 -9.41
C ASN A 375 -13.10 9.41 -10.78
N ARG A 376 -13.40 8.12 -10.86
CA ARG A 376 -13.30 7.33 -12.09
C ARG A 376 -14.41 7.66 -13.09
N ASP A 377 -15.63 7.95 -12.63
CA ASP A 377 -16.71 8.40 -13.51
C ASP A 377 -16.38 9.75 -14.16
N VAL A 378 -15.87 10.73 -13.40
CA VAL A 378 -15.46 12.05 -13.93
C VAL A 378 -14.27 11.93 -14.89
N MET A 379 -13.30 11.06 -14.61
CA MET A 379 -12.23 10.77 -15.58
C MET A 379 -12.75 10.06 -16.82
N MET A 380 -13.67 9.10 -16.70
CA MET A 380 -14.24 8.39 -17.84
C MET A 380 -15.11 9.29 -18.71
N ASP A 381 -15.88 10.21 -18.12
CA ASP A 381 -16.60 11.28 -18.82
C ASP A 381 -15.66 12.14 -19.68
N ARG A 382 -14.51 12.55 -19.12
CA ARG A 382 -13.50 13.34 -19.83
C ARG A 382 -12.84 12.53 -20.95
N PHE A 383 -12.49 11.27 -20.66
CA PHE A 383 -11.86 10.34 -21.60
C PHE A 383 -12.79 10.02 -22.78
N MET A 384 -14.05 9.68 -22.52
CA MET A 384 -15.09 9.49 -23.55
C MET A 384 -15.20 10.71 -24.46
N ARG A 385 -15.31 11.93 -23.93
CA ARG A 385 -15.39 13.16 -24.75
C ARG A 385 -14.18 13.37 -25.66
N ILE A 386 -12.98 13.01 -25.21
CA ILE A 386 -11.75 13.09 -26.02
C ILE A 386 -11.79 12.06 -27.15
N VAL A 387 -12.23 10.84 -26.86
CA VAL A 387 -12.38 9.78 -27.86
C VAL A 387 -13.47 10.15 -28.87
N GLU A 388 -14.62 10.63 -28.42
CA GLU A 388 -15.72 11.10 -29.27
C GLU A 388 -15.33 12.28 -30.15
N LYS A 389 -14.53 13.23 -29.63
CA LYS A 389 -13.92 14.32 -30.41
C LYS A 389 -13.12 13.79 -31.61
N HIS A 390 -12.33 12.73 -31.41
CA HIS A 390 -11.45 12.15 -32.44
C HIS A 390 -12.12 11.09 -33.34
N LEU A 391 -13.12 10.37 -32.86
CA LEU A 391 -13.76 9.24 -33.56
C LEU A 391 -15.16 9.54 -34.10
N ALA A 392 -15.89 10.49 -33.49
CA ALA A 392 -17.27 10.88 -33.82
C ALA A 392 -17.44 12.38 -34.11
N GLY A 393 -16.35 13.15 -34.17
CA GLY A 393 -16.39 14.61 -34.38
C GLY A 393 -17.01 15.38 -33.19
N GLY A 394 -16.94 14.82 -31.99
CA GLY A 394 -17.49 15.39 -30.76
C GLY A 394 -18.97 15.10 -30.51
N LYS A 395 -19.61 14.24 -31.33
CA LYS A 395 -20.96 13.75 -31.07
C LYS A 395 -20.95 12.72 -29.93
N PRO A 396 -21.74 12.89 -28.86
CA PRO A 396 -21.87 11.90 -27.81
C PRO A 396 -22.36 10.55 -28.31
N THR A 397 -21.87 9.49 -27.70
CA THR A 397 -22.16 8.09 -28.01
C THR A 397 -22.56 7.32 -26.76
N LYS A 398 -23.33 6.24 -26.92
CA LYS A 398 -23.69 5.37 -25.80
C LYS A 398 -22.65 4.24 -25.68
N PRO A 399 -22.05 4.01 -24.49
CA PRO A 399 -21.28 2.80 -24.23
C PRO A 399 -22.08 1.52 -24.49
N LEU A 400 -21.42 0.49 -25.01
CA LEU A 400 -22.01 -0.84 -25.18
C LEU A 400 -21.96 -1.65 -23.89
N LEU A 401 -20.94 -1.42 -23.06
CA LEU A 401 -20.79 -1.95 -21.69
C LEU A 401 -20.01 -0.94 -20.83
N LEU A 402 -20.25 -0.92 -19.53
CA LEU A 402 -19.49 -0.15 -18.56
C LEU A 402 -19.20 -1.02 -17.33
N VAL A 403 -17.96 -1.02 -16.84
CA VAL A 403 -17.51 -1.86 -15.73
C VAL A 403 -16.73 -1.00 -14.74
N ASN A 404 -17.32 -0.69 -13.57
CA ASN A 404 -16.68 0.16 -12.56
C ASN A 404 -16.61 -0.59 -11.21
N CYS A 405 -15.59 -1.44 -11.08
CA CYS A 405 -15.38 -2.31 -9.92
C CYS A 405 -14.33 -1.76 -8.93
N HIS A 406 -14.48 -2.08 -7.64
CA HIS A 406 -13.46 -1.81 -6.62
C HIS A 406 -12.61 -3.07 -6.40
N HIS A 407 -11.38 -2.90 -5.91
CA HIS A 407 -10.60 -4.02 -5.37
C HIS A 407 -9.92 -3.79 -4.01
N ASN A 408 -10.13 -2.60 -3.41
CA ASN A 408 -9.89 -2.33 -1.99
C ASN A 408 -11.17 -1.67 -1.48
N TYR A 409 -12.01 -2.43 -0.79
CA TYR A 409 -13.34 -2.00 -0.30
C TYR A 409 -13.92 -3.00 0.71
N ALA A 410 -14.97 -2.62 1.42
CA ALA A 410 -15.87 -3.56 2.08
C ALA A 410 -17.33 -3.30 1.69
N GLU A 411 -18.15 -4.35 1.71
CA GLU A 411 -19.58 -4.31 1.38
C GLU A 411 -20.36 -5.24 2.32
N LYS A 412 -21.61 -4.90 2.66
CA LYS A 412 -22.50 -5.79 3.41
C LYS A 412 -23.23 -6.70 2.43
N GLU A 413 -23.05 -8.00 2.56
CA GLU A 413 -23.52 -9.02 1.61
C GLU A 413 -24.33 -10.10 2.33
N THR A 414 -24.88 -11.05 1.57
CA THR A 414 -25.53 -12.25 2.11
C THR A 414 -24.87 -13.48 1.52
N HIS A 415 -24.28 -14.30 2.39
CA HIS A 415 -23.55 -15.53 2.05
C HIS A 415 -23.93 -16.61 3.06
N PHE A 416 -24.08 -17.86 2.62
CA PHE A 416 -24.45 -19.02 3.45
C PHE A 416 -25.74 -18.84 4.31
N GLY A 417 -26.61 -17.89 3.93
CA GLY A 417 -27.84 -17.55 4.65
C GLY A 417 -27.73 -16.37 5.63
N GLU A 418 -26.53 -15.87 5.91
CA GLU A 418 -26.28 -14.81 6.88
C GLU A 418 -25.87 -13.47 6.23
N GLN A 419 -26.15 -12.35 6.91
CA GLN A 419 -25.66 -11.04 6.48
C GLN A 419 -24.26 -10.77 7.06
N VAL A 420 -23.26 -10.71 6.18
CA VAL A 420 -21.84 -10.57 6.54
C VAL A 420 -21.22 -9.33 5.91
N TYR A 421 -20.15 -8.81 6.52
CA TYR A 421 -19.34 -7.73 5.95
C TYR A 421 -18.14 -8.34 5.23
N VAL A 422 -18.10 -8.25 3.89
CA VAL A 422 -17.04 -8.83 3.07
C VAL A 422 -16.01 -7.76 2.71
N THR A 423 -14.84 -7.85 3.33
CA THR A 423 -13.69 -6.98 3.05
C THR A 423 -12.83 -7.59 1.95
N ARG A 424 -12.62 -6.86 0.86
CA ARG A 424 -11.76 -7.28 -0.27
C ARG A 424 -10.57 -6.34 -0.42
N LYS A 425 -9.38 -6.92 -0.50
CA LYS A 425 -8.08 -6.21 -0.51
C LYS A 425 -7.19 -6.83 -1.59
N GLY A 426 -7.06 -6.17 -2.73
CA GLY A 426 -6.52 -6.75 -3.95
C GLY A 426 -7.41 -7.81 -4.61
N ALA A 427 -8.74 -7.75 -4.41
CA ALA A 427 -9.70 -8.72 -4.93
C ALA A 427 -11.01 -8.04 -5.39
N VAL A 428 -11.64 -8.56 -6.45
CA VAL A 428 -12.84 -7.98 -7.10
C VAL A 428 -14.08 -8.87 -6.79
N ARG A 429 -15.30 -8.33 -6.93
CA ARG A 429 -16.55 -9.12 -6.82
C ARG A 429 -16.76 -9.95 -8.08
N ALA A 430 -17.29 -11.16 -7.91
CA ALA A 430 -17.45 -12.18 -8.93
C ALA A 430 -18.73 -13.02 -8.71
N ARG A 431 -19.86 -12.37 -8.37
CA ARG A 431 -21.18 -13.00 -8.49
C ARG A 431 -21.50 -13.25 -9.96
N GLU A 432 -22.48 -14.11 -10.24
CA GLU A 432 -22.87 -14.45 -11.61
C GLU A 432 -23.07 -13.21 -12.50
N GLU A 433 -23.80 -12.18 -12.05
CA GLU A 433 -24.02 -10.94 -12.82
C GLU A 433 -22.98 -9.82 -12.60
N ASP A 434 -21.89 -10.07 -11.85
CA ASP A 434 -20.83 -9.07 -11.69
C ASP A 434 -19.84 -9.12 -12.86
N TYR A 435 -19.60 -7.96 -13.49
CA TYR A 435 -18.46 -7.76 -14.38
C TYR A 435 -17.25 -7.24 -13.59
N GLY A 436 -16.11 -7.90 -13.76
CA GLY A 436 -14.82 -7.54 -13.17
C GLY A 436 -13.78 -7.13 -14.22
N ILE A 437 -12.64 -6.61 -13.75
CA ILE A 437 -11.52 -6.20 -14.61
C ILE A 437 -10.22 -6.74 -14.00
N ILE A 438 -9.50 -7.54 -14.77
CA ILE A 438 -8.24 -8.17 -14.39
C ILE A 438 -7.13 -7.57 -15.29
N PRO A 439 -6.58 -6.39 -14.96
CA PRO A 439 -5.51 -5.77 -15.73
C PRO A 439 -4.20 -6.57 -15.71
N GLY A 440 -3.57 -6.64 -16.87
CA GLY A 440 -2.15 -6.98 -17.01
C GLY A 440 -1.26 -5.78 -16.73
N SER A 441 -0.07 -5.78 -17.35
CA SER A 441 0.80 -4.62 -17.49
C SER A 441 0.42 -3.76 -18.69
N MET A 442 1.10 -2.62 -18.83
CA MET A 442 1.29 -2.00 -20.15
C MET A 442 1.78 -3.08 -21.14
N GLY A 443 1.19 -3.12 -22.32
CA GLY A 443 1.46 -4.08 -23.41
C GLY A 443 1.10 -5.56 -23.20
N ALA A 444 0.71 -5.98 -22.00
CA ALA A 444 0.11 -7.30 -21.78
C ALA A 444 -1.42 -7.24 -21.87
N LYS A 445 -2.03 -8.40 -22.10
CA LYS A 445 -3.50 -8.52 -22.14
C LYS A 445 -4.10 -8.05 -20.82
N SER A 446 -5.29 -7.48 -20.90
CA SER A 446 -6.16 -7.24 -19.75
C SER A 446 -7.51 -7.89 -20.00
N PHE A 447 -8.15 -8.43 -18.96
CA PHE A 447 -9.38 -9.21 -19.14
C PHE A 447 -10.57 -8.50 -18.52
N ILE A 448 -11.65 -8.43 -19.29
CA ILE A 448 -12.99 -8.18 -18.76
C ILE A 448 -13.59 -9.54 -18.48
N VAL A 449 -14.06 -9.74 -17.25
CA VAL A 449 -14.53 -11.03 -16.76
C VAL A 449 -15.97 -10.90 -16.26
N LYS A 450 -16.73 -11.99 -16.28
CA LYS A 450 -18.01 -12.13 -15.57
C LYS A 450 -17.83 -13.19 -14.48
N GLY A 451 -18.43 -12.97 -13.32
CA GLY A 451 -18.26 -13.86 -12.18
C GLY A 451 -18.99 -15.20 -12.34
N LYS A 452 -18.55 -16.23 -11.61
CA LYS A 452 -19.22 -17.54 -11.56
C LYS A 452 -19.99 -17.80 -10.27
N GLY A 453 -20.10 -16.82 -9.38
CA GLY A 453 -20.88 -16.96 -8.15
C GLY A 453 -20.32 -17.97 -7.14
N CYS A 454 -19.02 -18.28 -7.21
CA CYS A 454 -18.39 -19.24 -6.31
C CYS A 454 -18.54 -18.81 -4.83
N ALA A 455 -19.36 -19.55 -4.08
CA ALA A 455 -19.67 -19.23 -2.69
C ALA A 455 -18.44 -19.33 -1.79
N ASP A 456 -17.55 -20.29 -2.05
CA ASP A 456 -16.35 -20.55 -1.25
C ASP A 456 -15.33 -19.39 -1.31
N SER A 457 -15.38 -18.57 -2.37
CA SER A 457 -14.59 -17.32 -2.47
C SER A 457 -15.35 -16.07 -1.99
N TYR A 458 -16.53 -16.23 -1.36
CA TYR A 458 -17.50 -15.15 -1.08
C TYR A 458 -17.85 -14.36 -2.34
N CYS A 459 -18.02 -15.06 -3.47
CA CYS A 459 -18.17 -14.50 -4.81
C CYS A 459 -17.10 -13.45 -5.12
N SER A 460 -15.82 -13.85 -5.06
CA SER A 460 -14.66 -12.98 -5.31
C SER A 460 -13.67 -13.57 -6.30
N CYS A 461 -12.86 -12.72 -6.94
CA CYS A 461 -11.73 -13.10 -7.80
C CYS A 461 -10.53 -12.15 -7.59
N SER A 462 -9.42 -12.35 -8.31
CA SER A 462 -8.23 -11.50 -8.24
C SER A 462 -8.45 -10.09 -8.81
N HIS A 463 -7.40 -9.26 -8.88
CA HIS A 463 -7.44 -7.90 -9.44
C HIS A 463 -6.38 -7.58 -10.50
N GLY A 464 -5.55 -8.54 -10.92
CA GLY A 464 -4.46 -8.30 -11.87
C GLY A 464 -3.28 -9.25 -11.74
N ALA A 465 -2.36 -9.22 -12.71
CA ALA A 465 -1.22 -10.14 -12.80
C ALA A 465 -0.29 -10.14 -11.57
N GLY A 466 -0.11 -8.97 -10.95
CA GLY A 466 1.00 -8.72 -10.02
C GLY A 466 2.35 -8.64 -10.73
N ARG A 467 3.37 -8.13 -10.03
CA ARG A 467 4.67 -7.81 -10.61
C ARG A 467 5.68 -8.95 -10.51
N LEU A 468 6.57 -9.05 -11.50
CA LEU A 468 7.81 -9.84 -11.45
C LEU A 468 8.97 -9.04 -10.88
N MET A 469 8.92 -7.70 -10.91
CA MET A 469 9.99 -6.81 -10.44
C MET A 469 9.48 -5.41 -10.14
N SER A 470 10.22 -4.63 -9.34
CA SER A 470 9.82 -3.25 -8.98
C SER A 470 10.15 -2.18 -10.04
N ARG A 471 9.66 -0.97 -9.75
CA ARG A 471 9.89 0.32 -10.42
C ARG A 471 11.33 0.48 -10.84
N ASN A 472 12.25 0.46 -9.87
CA ASN A 472 13.66 0.73 -10.12
C ASN A 472 14.47 -0.46 -10.61
N LYS A 473 13.93 -1.69 -10.67
CA LYS A 473 14.55 -2.71 -11.52
C LYS A 473 14.11 -2.52 -12.97
N ALA A 474 12.82 -2.36 -13.23
CA ALA A 474 12.33 -2.09 -14.59
C ALA A 474 13.00 -0.85 -15.23
N LYS A 475 13.13 0.27 -14.49
CA LYS A 475 13.87 1.49 -14.87
C LYS A 475 15.39 1.34 -15.11
N LYS A 476 15.98 0.17 -14.86
CA LYS A 476 17.44 -0.09 -14.96
C LYS A 476 17.81 -1.37 -15.73
N GLU A 477 16.94 -2.37 -15.75
CA GLU A 477 17.03 -3.57 -16.58
C GLU A 477 16.57 -3.29 -18.02
N PHE A 478 15.62 -2.38 -18.20
CA PHE A 478 15.11 -1.99 -19.51
C PHE A 478 15.49 -0.54 -19.85
N THR A 479 15.89 -0.33 -21.09
CA THR A 479 16.20 0.98 -21.68
C THR A 479 14.99 1.57 -22.40
N GLU A 480 15.10 2.81 -22.87
CA GLU A 480 14.08 3.41 -23.74
C GLU A 480 13.92 2.64 -25.07
N ALA A 481 14.96 1.92 -25.53
CA ALA A 481 14.85 1.02 -26.68
C ALA A 481 14.00 -0.22 -26.37
N ASP A 482 14.25 -0.88 -25.23
CA ASP A 482 13.43 -2.02 -24.76
C ASP A 482 11.97 -1.61 -24.55
N LEU A 483 11.73 -0.41 -24.02
CA LEU A 483 10.38 0.16 -23.90
C LEU A 483 9.74 0.37 -25.27
N ILE A 484 10.47 0.96 -26.23
CA ILE A 484 9.98 1.14 -27.60
C ILE A 484 9.67 -0.23 -28.24
N GLU A 485 10.50 -1.25 -28.03
CA GLU A 485 10.32 -2.61 -28.53
C GLU A 485 9.12 -3.33 -27.90
N GLN A 486 9.12 -3.53 -26.58
CA GLN A 486 8.07 -4.26 -25.86
C GLN A 486 6.71 -3.53 -25.90
N THR A 487 6.69 -2.24 -26.26
CA THR A 487 5.46 -1.47 -26.50
C THR A 487 5.32 -1.01 -27.97
N GLN A 488 5.86 -1.78 -28.92
CA GLN A 488 5.55 -1.64 -30.34
C GLN A 488 4.03 -1.78 -30.59
N GLY A 489 3.48 -0.92 -31.45
CA GLY A 489 2.04 -0.84 -31.70
C GLY A 489 1.22 -0.15 -30.61
N ILE A 490 1.85 0.37 -29.56
CA ILE A 490 1.19 1.08 -28.45
C ILE A 490 1.68 2.52 -28.40
N GLU A 491 0.77 3.49 -28.50
CA GLU A 491 1.08 4.88 -28.22
C GLU A 491 1.11 5.11 -26.70
N CYS A 492 2.31 5.18 -26.14
CA CYS A 492 2.54 5.59 -24.77
C CYS A 492 3.69 6.57 -24.72
N ARG A 493 3.93 7.17 -23.54
CA ARG A 493 5.21 7.81 -23.27
C ARG A 493 6.35 6.80 -23.48
N LYS A 494 7.45 7.23 -24.10
CA LYS A 494 8.63 6.39 -24.43
C LYS A 494 9.88 6.90 -23.70
N ASP A 495 9.69 7.55 -22.55
CA ASP A 495 10.73 8.19 -21.77
C ASP A 495 10.96 7.48 -20.43
N ARG A 496 12.11 7.76 -19.81
CA ARG A 496 12.53 7.19 -18.51
C ARG A 496 11.48 7.28 -17.40
N GLY A 497 10.52 8.21 -17.47
CA GLY A 497 9.44 8.34 -16.51
C GLY A 497 8.57 7.09 -16.37
N VAL A 498 8.33 6.35 -17.48
CA VAL A 498 7.40 5.20 -17.53
C VAL A 498 8.07 3.84 -17.82
N LEU A 499 9.42 3.79 -17.89
CA LEU A 499 10.20 2.54 -17.99
C LEU A 499 9.90 1.55 -16.87
N ASP A 500 9.39 2.06 -15.75
CA ASP A 500 9.08 1.29 -14.56
C ASP A 500 7.83 0.43 -14.67
N GLU A 501 6.97 0.69 -15.66
CA GLU A 501 5.68 0.02 -15.85
C GLU A 501 5.67 -0.83 -17.14
N ILE A 502 6.85 -1.05 -17.73
CA ILE A 502 7.09 -1.81 -18.97
C ILE A 502 6.59 -3.26 -18.88
N PRO A 503 6.07 -3.84 -19.99
CA PRO A 503 5.53 -5.20 -20.05
C PRO A 503 6.34 -6.29 -19.34
N GLY A 504 7.65 -6.39 -19.62
CA GLY A 504 8.53 -7.42 -19.04
C GLY A 504 8.65 -7.39 -17.51
N ALA A 505 8.11 -6.36 -16.83
CA ALA A 505 8.18 -6.22 -15.39
C ALA A 505 7.06 -6.92 -14.60
N TYR A 506 6.09 -7.53 -15.29
CA TYR A 506 4.88 -8.13 -14.72
C TYR A 506 4.78 -9.63 -14.99
N LYS A 507 3.99 -10.35 -14.18
CA LYS A 507 3.74 -11.78 -14.40
C LYS A 507 2.93 -12.00 -15.67
N PRO A 508 3.05 -13.18 -16.33
CA PRO A 508 2.07 -13.64 -17.30
C PRO A 508 0.67 -13.61 -16.68
N ILE A 509 -0.18 -12.73 -17.21
CA ILE A 509 -1.56 -12.53 -16.75
C ILE A 509 -2.39 -13.79 -17.00
N GLU A 510 -2.04 -14.56 -18.03
CA GLU A 510 -2.61 -15.86 -18.39
C GLU A 510 -2.60 -16.85 -17.22
N GLN A 511 -1.50 -16.96 -16.47
CA GLN A 511 -1.42 -17.87 -15.33
C GLN A 511 -2.37 -17.44 -14.19
N VAL A 512 -2.53 -16.12 -14.00
CA VAL A 512 -3.48 -15.59 -13.01
C VAL A 512 -4.92 -15.82 -13.45
N MET A 513 -5.20 -15.86 -14.76
CA MET A 513 -6.52 -16.26 -15.29
C MET A 513 -6.79 -17.77 -15.18
N GLU A 514 -5.80 -18.62 -15.47
CA GLU A 514 -5.92 -20.08 -15.34
C GLU A 514 -6.23 -20.49 -13.88
N ASN A 515 -5.49 -19.91 -12.92
CA ASN A 515 -5.61 -20.18 -11.49
C ASN A 515 -6.92 -19.67 -10.83
N GLN A 516 -7.82 -19.04 -11.59
CA GLN A 516 -9.15 -18.58 -11.13
C GLN A 516 -10.26 -18.94 -12.14
N SER A 517 -10.00 -19.91 -13.01
CA SER A 517 -10.92 -20.34 -14.07
C SER A 517 -12.22 -20.99 -13.56
N ASP A 518 -12.26 -21.35 -12.28
CA ASP A 518 -13.43 -21.73 -11.48
C ASP A 518 -14.22 -20.51 -10.96
N LEU A 519 -13.57 -19.38 -10.69
CA LEU A 519 -14.18 -18.18 -10.09
C LEU A 519 -14.81 -17.22 -11.11
N VAL A 520 -14.31 -17.21 -12.35
CA VAL A 520 -14.76 -16.28 -13.42
C VAL A 520 -14.79 -16.92 -14.81
N GLU A 521 -15.53 -16.29 -15.73
CA GLU A 521 -15.40 -16.47 -17.18
C GLU A 521 -14.77 -15.22 -17.84
N ILE A 522 -14.11 -15.40 -18.99
CA ILE A 522 -13.54 -14.29 -19.78
C ILE A 522 -14.60 -13.81 -20.77
N VAL A 523 -15.00 -12.54 -20.64
CA VAL A 523 -15.97 -11.86 -21.53
C VAL A 523 -15.26 -11.17 -22.68
N ALA A 524 -14.12 -10.53 -22.41
CA ALA A 524 -13.29 -9.91 -23.44
C ALA A 524 -11.81 -9.98 -23.07
N THR A 525 -10.97 -10.31 -24.05
CA THR A 525 -9.51 -10.18 -23.97
C THR A 525 -9.12 -8.86 -24.63
N LEU A 526 -8.57 -7.93 -23.86
CA LEU A 526 -8.18 -6.60 -24.32
C LEU A 526 -6.66 -6.51 -24.54
N LYS A 527 -6.24 -5.78 -25.57
CA LYS A 527 -4.86 -5.31 -25.77
C LYS A 527 -4.84 -3.80 -25.91
N GLN A 528 -3.97 -3.09 -25.18
CA GLN A 528 -3.87 -1.64 -25.28
C GLN A 528 -3.19 -1.18 -26.58
N VAL A 529 -3.66 -0.04 -27.09
CA VAL A 529 -3.11 0.70 -28.23
C VAL A 529 -2.79 2.16 -27.86
N VAL A 530 -3.29 2.65 -26.72
CA VAL A 530 -2.79 3.86 -26.04
C VAL A 530 -2.59 3.54 -24.55
N CYS A 531 -1.52 4.04 -23.94
CA CYS A 531 -1.34 4.01 -22.47
C CYS A 531 -0.78 5.35 -21.95
N VAL A 532 -1.45 5.91 -20.94
CA VAL A 532 -1.07 7.12 -20.18
C VAL A 532 -0.83 6.73 -18.73
N LYS A 533 0.24 7.24 -18.12
CA LYS A 533 0.58 7.08 -16.69
C LYS A 533 1.03 8.41 -16.10
N GLY A 534 1.05 8.49 -14.77
CA GLY A 534 1.42 9.69 -13.99
C GLY A 534 2.42 9.44 -12.88
#